data_AF-J3KHU9-F1
#
_entry.id   AF-J3KHU9-F1
#
_cell.length_a   1.000
_cell.length_b   1.000
_cell.length_c   1.000
_cell.angle_alpha   90.00
_cell.angle_beta   90.00
_cell.angle_gamma   90.00
#
_symmetry.space_group_name_H-M   'P 1'
#
loop_
_entity.id
_entity.type
_entity.pdbx_description
1 polymer ?
#
loop_
_entity_poly.entity_id
_entity_poly.type
_entity_poly.pdbx_seq_one_letter_code
_entity_poly.pdbx_strand_id
1 'polypeptide(L)'
;MDDCILCGDYFNDFRRHLDKTWLDEFRAVYCVDEECRISGIGRDHGYLQGTVLVPLDETTRWTDRGVLFIRVSMMRRPCRNVDRARGFIFHDSCWRLLKEVYNQDPIPLRRLLEVCKSVPVDDHNRLLWSHEYGRREYNYQIWDQVPYDPYNVPDVQHILSKPLHLPRFQPSRKAKCARKEHGRKANNPTSTMPDLSNDSHEKNYFKKLPFEILEEIASYLEVADFLRLRSVSKPFCPIFSSRRFWKIRFWNERGFIFEALDSTIKRRLNWQSLYWHTNGPKLSLALSNRKRVWTLNQMLQEKLDLRWIEDPKLCHDDPGDVNWEWREVHGEMIEESFREFSNGCRRFHRRWATLPPNVTKIGVSTIHDGRESYVTGMQVISEGSQPLQIGYMNPISARQVFAEITSLEGFTVAVGPGGIQAVQMIMGNDCQSGWLGRPDEEAAVTRRLAAGEPISALAMGFDGYKMVSLAVGKNTLMPNTRPFSDDLRETALWHRRIPGPNHHLSYESFVGRDPTFGYSPLHVALFGGPGGCYLRSLFGISVSYADHGIMGIDFLHRDGHVPYECWRLGYHTFGLQRGFYIDGRNGELIESVDIDTFHYPDEVVHGISRHGVVKSLRANLHKPW
;
A
#
# COMPACT_ATOMS: atom_id res chain seq x y z
N MET A 1 -19.70 -4.52 -13.88
CA MET A 1 -20.58 -3.65 -13.06
C MET A 1 -19.72 -2.54 -12.51
N ASP A 2 -20.31 -1.40 -12.17
CA ASP A 2 -19.53 -0.34 -11.53
C ASP A 2 -19.80 -0.42 -10.02
N ASP A 3 -18.76 -0.19 -9.21
CA ASP A 3 -18.81 -0.38 -7.76
C ASP A 3 -18.52 0.94 -7.03
N CYS A 4 -19.05 1.07 -5.82
CA CYS A 4 -18.79 2.23 -4.99
C CYS A 4 -17.33 2.23 -4.53
N ILE A 5 -16.57 3.24 -4.95
CA ILE A 5 -15.13 3.25 -4.72
C ILE A 5 -14.72 3.33 -3.24
N LEU A 6 -15.63 3.79 -2.36
CA LEU A 6 -15.38 3.95 -0.92
C LEU A 6 -15.63 2.66 -0.12
N CYS A 7 -16.56 1.81 -0.57
CA CYS A 7 -16.94 0.62 0.19
C CYS A 7 -16.70 -0.70 -0.55
N GLY A 8 -16.42 -0.67 -1.85
CA GLY A 8 -16.22 -1.85 -2.70
C GLY A 8 -17.46 -2.72 -2.77
N ASP A 9 -18.65 -2.11 -2.79
CA ASP A 9 -19.93 -2.80 -2.95
C ASP A 9 -20.62 -2.31 -4.22
N TYR A 10 -21.38 -3.19 -4.84
CA TYR A 10 -22.05 -2.95 -6.12
C TYR A 10 -23.21 -1.98 -5.97
N PHE A 11 -23.53 -1.30 -7.07
CA PHE A 11 -24.83 -0.67 -7.25
C PHE A 11 -25.79 -1.74 -7.80
N ASN A 12 -26.87 -2.01 -7.05
CA ASN A 12 -27.93 -2.98 -7.37
C ASN A 12 -27.54 -4.49 -7.30
N ASP A 13 -28.22 -5.28 -6.46
CA ASP A 13 -27.99 -6.73 -6.30
C ASP A 13 -29.11 -7.54 -6.96
N PHE A 14 -28.86 -8.15 -8.12
CA PHE A 14 -29.83 -9.05 -8.75
C PHE A 14 -30.18 -10.28 -7.91
N ARG A 15 -29.37 -10.63 -6.89
CA ARG A 15 -29.58 -11.82 -6.07
C ARG A 15 -30.44 -11.59 -4.83
N ARG A 16 -30.97 -10.38 -4.60
CA ARG A 16 -31.63 -10.07 -3.32
C ARG A 16 -32.97 -9.32 -3.46
N HIS A 17 -34.04 -10.08 -3.35
CA HIS A 17 -35.45 -9.64 -3.28
C HIS A 17 -35.87 -8.97 -1.94
N LEU A 18 -34.96 -8.31 -1.21
CA LEU A 18 -35.28 -7.74 0.10
C LEU A 18 -34.89 -6.26 0.16
N ASP A 19 -35.90 -5.38 0.17
CA ASP A 19 -35.93 -3.97 0.61
C ASP A 19 -34.58 -3.29 0.97
N LYS A 20 -33.67 -3.10 -0.01
CA LYS A 20 -32.38 -2.42 0.22
C LYS A 20 -32.30 -1.10 -0.51
N THR A 21 -32.93 -0.09 0.07
CA THR A 21 -33.10 1.28 -0.48
C THR A 21 -31.83 2.11 -0.60
N TRP A 22 -30.71 1.77 0.07
CA TRP A 22 -29.54 2.64 0.16
C TRP A 22 -28.43 2.33 -0.86
N LEU A 23 -28.38 1.10 -1.37
CA LEU A 23 -27.42 0.67 -2.38
C LEU A 23 -27.78 1.22 -3.77
N ASP A 24 -29.06 1.51 -4.00
CA ASP A 24 -29.55 2.12 -5.24
C ASP A 24 -29.24 3.62 -5.32
N GLU A 25 -29.01 4.29 -4.17
CA GLU A 25 -28.80 5.74 -4.11
C GLU A 25 -27.32 6.08 -4.24
N PHE A 26 -26.98 6.86 -5.27
CA PHE A 26 -25.60 7.18 -5.57
C PHE A 26 -25.39 8.65 -5.95
N ARG A 27 -24.14 9.08 -5.87
CA ARG A 27 -23.64 10.38 -6.33
C ARG A 27 -22.44 10.14 -7.25
N ALA A 28 -22.13 11.10 -8.10
CA ALA A 28 -20.96 11.10 -8.94
C ALA A 28 -20.06 12.30 -8.62
N VAL A 29 -18.77 12.06 -8.48
CA VAL A 29 -17.74 13.12 -8.55
C VAL A 29 -17.16 13.09 -9.95
N TYR A 30 -17.23 14.21 -10.65
CA TYR A 30 -16.85 14.30 -12.07
C TYR A 30 -16.21 15.65 -12.37
N CYS A 31 -15.45 15.76 -13.47
CA CYS A 31 -15.01 17.07 -13.98
C CYS A 31 -15.60 17.36 -15.35
N VAL A 32 -15.84 18.65 -15.60
CA VAL A 32 -16.20 19.24 -16.89
C VAL A 32 -15.25 20.42 -17.09
N ASP A 33 -14.51 20.44 -18.21
CA ASP A 33 -13.62 21.55 -18.58
C ASP A 33 -12.69 21.99 -17.42
N GLU A 34 -12.06 21.01 -16.77
CA GLU A 34 -11.19 21.11 -15.58
C GLU A 34 -11.84 21.42 -14.21
N GLU A 35 -13.11 21.80 -14.18
CA GLU A 35 -13.82 22.02 -12.93
C GLU A 35 -14.45 20.73 -12.41
N CYS A 36 -14.09 20.33 -11.19
CA CYS A 36 -14.57 19.09 -10.60
C CYS A 36 -15.72 19.37 -9.61
N ARG A 37 -16.82 18.64 -9.77
CA ARG A 37 -18.09 18.84 -9.05
C ARG A 37 -18.62 17.52 -8.49
N ILE A 38 -19.49 17.65 -7.50
CA ILE A 38 -20.28 16.54 -6.93
C ILE A 38 -21.72 16.68 -7.42
N SER A 39 -22.32 15.57 -7.84
CA SER A 39 -23.72 15.54 -8.27
C SER A 39 -24.69 15.50 -7.09
N GLY A 40 -25.97 15.75 -7.36
CA GLY A 40 -27.07 15.36 -6.47
C GLY A 40 -27.25 13.85 -6.40
N ILE A 41 -28.32 13.40 -5.72
CA ILE A 41 -28.58 11.98 -5.46
C ILE A 41 -29.33 11.37 -6.66
N GLY A 42 -28.62 10.54 -7.42
CA GLY A 42 -29.20 9.65 -8.42
C GLY A 42 -29.77 8.37 -7.79
N ARG A 43 -30.55 7.63 -8.58
CA ARG A 43 -30.97 6.28 -8.21
C ARG A 43 -30.81 5.35 -9.39
N ASP A 44 -30.24 4.18 -9.14
CA ASP A 44 -30.05 3.16 -10.16
C ASP A 44 -31.31 2.29 -10.26
N HIS A 45 -31.88 2.19 -11.46
CA HIS A 45 -33.04 1.34 -11.77
C HIS A 45 -32.67 0.21 -12.75
N GLY A 46 -31.38 -0.03 -13.05
CA GLY A 46 -30.94 -1.02 -14.04
C GLY A 46 -29.44 -1.34 -13.98
N TYR A 47 -28.88 -1.93 -15.04
CA TYR A 47 -27.42 -2.17 -15.13
C TYR A 47 -26.69 -0.89 -15.57
N LEU A 48 -25.74 -0.41 -14.78
CA LEU A 48 -24.84 0.67 -15.18
C LEU A 48 -23.91 0.21 -16.33
N GLN A 49 -24.14 0.71 -17.54
CA GLN A 49 -23.29 0.46 -18.71
C GLN A 49 -22.20 1.53 -18.86
N GLY A 50 -21.50 1.87 -17.77
CA GLY A 50 -20.35 2.78 -17.81
C GLY A 50 -20.67 4.26 -17.99
N THR A 51 -21.96 4.60 -17.97
CA THR A 51 -22.45 5.98 -18.04
C THR A 51 -23.66 6.09 -17.14
N VAL A 52 -23.73 7.15 -16.34
CA VAL A 52 -24.81 7.38 -15.36
C VAL A 52 -25.48 8.73 -15.60
N LEU A 53 -26.78 8.80 -15.27
CA LEU A 53 -27.52 10.06 -15.27
C LEU A 53 -27.74 10.47 -13.81
N VAL A 54 -27.24 11.65 -13.43
CA VAL A 54 -27.31 12.15 -12.06
C VAL A 54 -27.82 13.58 -12.03
N PRO A 55 -28.54 14.00 -10.97
CA PRO A 55 -28.89 15.39 -10.78
C PRO A 55 -27.66 16.29 -10.77
N LEU A 56 -27.74 17.44 -11.43
CA LEU A 56 -26.62 18.36 -11.61
C LEU A 56 -26.15 19.00 -10.30
N ASP A 57 -27.11 19.39 -9.44
CA ASP A 57 -26.88 20.12 -8.18
C ASP A 57 -26.76 19.16 -6.99
N GLU A 58 -25.71 19.33 -6.15
CA GLU A 58 -25.44 18.51 -4.96
C GLU A 58 -26.67 18.34 -4.03
N THR A 59 -27.49 19.37 -3.93
CA THR A 59 -28.61 19.41 -2.98
C THR A 59 -29.86 18.70 -3.50
N THR A 60 -29.91 18.41 -4.79
CA THR A 60 -31.10 17.85 -5.45
C THR A 60 -31.11 16.32 -5.44
N ARG A 61 -32.30 15.75 -5.56
CA ARG A 61 -32.55 14.30 -5.65
C ARG A 61 -33.27 13.99 -6.95
N TRP A 62 -33.08 12.77 -7.46
CA TRP A 62 -33.75 12.26 -8.65
C TRP A 62 -35.30 12.35 -8.61
N THR A 63 -35.89 12.44 -7.41
CA THR A 63 -37.34 12.58 -7.21
C THR A 63 -37.84 14.02 -7.27
N ASP A 64 -36.96 15.02 -7.23
CA ASP A 64 -37.38 16.41 -7.11
C ASP A 64 -37.90 16.93 -8.46
N ARG A 65 -38.91 17.81 -8.42
CA ARG A 65 -39.52 18.35 -9.65
C ARG A 65 -38.59 19.36 -10.30
N GLY A 66 -38.44 19.28 -11.63
CA GLY A 66 -37.68 20.24 -12.43
C GLY A 66 -36.16 20.10 -12.32
N VAL A 67 -35.67 18.97 -11.81
CA VAL A 67 -34.24 18.69 -11.69
C VAL A 67 -33.57 18.59 -13.05
N LEU A 68 -32.45 19.30 -13.18
CA LEU A 68 -31.54 19.15 -14.31
C LEU A 68 -30.62 17.96 -14.07
N PHE A 69 -30.40 17.16 -15.11
CA PHE A 69 -29.54 15.99 -15.06
C PHE A 69 -28.31 16.20 -15.93
N ILE A 70 -27.21 15.57 -15.53
CA ILE A 70 -25.98 15.46 -16.30
C ILE A 70 -25.64 13.99 -16.52
N ARG A 71 -25.17 13.70 -17.73
CA ARG A 71 -24.62 12.40 -18.08
C ARG A 71 -23.14 12.37 -17.70
N VAL A 72 -22.75 11.44 -16.82
CA VAL A 72 -21.37 11.25 -16.37
C VAL A 72 -20.87 9.91 -16.85
N SER A 73 -19.78 9.92 -17.62
CA SER A 73 -19.15 8.71 -18.13
C SER A 73 -18.06 8.26 -17.16
N MET A 74 -18.00 6.96 -16.90
CA MET A 74 -17.01 6.41 -15.97
C MET A 74 -15.61 6.61 -16.55
N MET A 75 -14.74 7.24 -15.76
CA MET A 75 -13.47 7.79 -16.23
C MET A 75 -12.51 6.73 -16.81
N ARG A 76 -12.74 5.45 -16.50
CA ARG A 76 -11.87 4.32 -16.86
C ARG A 76 -12.40 3.49 -18.03
N ARG A 77 -13.62 3.72 -18.51
CA ARG A 77 -14.12 3.03 -19.70
C ARG A 77 -13.80 3.78 -20.98
N PRO A 78 -13.55 3.07 -22.10
CA PRO A 78 -13.53 3.68 -23.42
C PRO A 78 -14.84 4.41 -23.64
N CYS A 79 -14.77 5.73 -23.80
CA CYS A 79 -15.95 6.56 -24.01
C CYS A 79 -15.92 7.12 -25.42
N ARG A 80 -17.10 7.23 -26.06
CA ARG A 80 -17.22 7.98 -27.31
C ARG A 80 -16.95 9.45 -26.97
N ASN A 81 -16.24 10.18 -27.82
CA ASN A 81 -15.80 11.59 -27.65
C ASN A 81 -16.93 12.64 -27.42
N VAL A 82 -18.13 12.23 -27.04
CA VAL A 82 -19.34 13.05 -26.93
C VAL A 82 -19.62 13.51 -25.49
N ASP A 83 -19.18 12.76 -24.47
CA ASP A 83 -19.50 13.07 -23.08
C ASP A 83 -18.47 14.03 -22.45
N ARG A 84 -18.93 15.22 -22.05
CA ARG A 84 -18.09 16.26 -21.44
C ARG A 84 -17.74 16.00 -19.97
N ALA A 85 -18.50 15.14 -19.28
CA ALA A 85 -18.32 14.87 -17.85
C ALA A 85 -17.78 13.45 -17.63
N ARG A 86 -16.63 13.33 -16.97
CA ARG A 86 -16.05 12.03 -16.59
C ARG A 86 -15.76 11.96 -15.10
N GLY A 87 -16.04 10.82 -14.48
CA GLY A 87 -15.98 10.71 -13.03
C GLY A 87 -16.06 9.29 -12.46
N PHE A 88 -16.28 9.23 -11.15
CA PHE A 88 -16.53 8.00 -10.37
C PHE A 88 -17.82 8.15 -9.57
N ILE A 89 -18.39 7.02 -9.15
CA ILE A 89 -19.65 6.95 -8.41
C ILE A 89 -19.47 6.39 -7.00
N PHE A 90 -20.40 6.79 -6.13
CA PHE A 90 -20.36 6.59 -4.69
C PHE A 90 -21.77 6.34 -4.18
N HIS A 91 -21.98 5.40 -3.26
CA HIS A 91 -23.25 5.37 -2.50
C HIS A 91 -23.40 6.68 -1.73
N ASP A 92 -24.60 7.27 -1.73
CA ASP A 92 -24.88 8.51 -0.97
C ASP A 92 -24.54 8.35 0.52
N SER A 93 -24.78 7.15 1.07
CA SER A 93 -24.43 6.84 2.46
C SER A 93 -22.93 6.81 2.71
N CYS A 94 -22.13 6.30 1.77
CA CYS A 94 -20.67 6.28 1.87
C CYS A 94 -20.07 7.68 1.72
N TRP A 95 -20.62 8.48 0.79
CA TRP A 95 -20.23 9.88 0.59
C TRP A 95 -20.45 10.72 1.85
N ARG A 96 -21.63 10.58 2.48
CA ARG A 96 -21.91 11.24 3.76
C ARG A 96 -20.95 10.84 4.86
N LEU A 97 -20.57 9.57 4.98
CA LEU A 97 -19.55 9.15 5.94
C LEU A 97 -18.18 9.77 5.64
N LEU A 98 -17.82 9.96 4.38
CA LEU A 98 -16.58 10.65 4.01
C LEU A 98 -16.62 12.13 4.44
N LYS A 99 -17.77 12.80 4.30
CA LYS A 99 -17.96 14.18 4.80
C LYS A 99 -17.79 14.27 6.32
N GLU A 100 -18.25 13.28 7.06
CA GLU A 100 -18.04 13.23 8.52
C GLU A 100 -16.58 12.95 8.92
N VAL A 101 -15.84 12.17 8.13
CA VAL A 101 -14.38 11.97 8.32
C VAL A 101 -13.61 13.28 8.13
N TYR A 102 -14.05 14.11 7.17
CA TYR A 102 -13.54 15.47 6.98
C TYR A 102 -14.12 16.49 7.97
N ASN A 103 -14.97 16.07 8.91
CA ASN A 103 -15.60 16.97 9.90
C ASN A 103 -16.26 18.21 9.25
N GLN A 104 -16.93 18.00 8.11
CA GLN A 104 -17.55 19.05 7.26
C GLN A 104 -16.57 19.98 6.52
N ASP A 105 -15.26 19.78 6.62
CA ASP A 105 -14.31 20.46 5.75
C ASP A 105 -14.51 20.02 4.29
N PRO A 106 -14.23 20.90 3.30
CA PRO A 106 -14.37 20.55 1.90
C PRO A 106 -13.47 19.38 1.50
N ILE A 107 -14.07 18.34 0.93
CA ILE A 107 -13.33 17.22 0.33
C ILE A 107 -12.65 17.70 -0.96
N PRO A 108 -11.33 17.50 -1.15
CA PRO A 108 -10.63 17.96 -2.34
C PRO A 108 -10.97 17.09 -3.56
N LEU A 109 -12.04 17.44 -4.29
CA LEU A 109 -12.59 16.64 -5.39
C LEU A 109 -11.58 16.34 -6.51
N ARG A 110 -10.73 17.31 -6.88
CA ARG A 110 -9.69 17.11 -7.90
C ARG A 110 -8.66 16.07 -7.46
N ARG A 111 -8.20 16.14 -6.21
CA ARG A 111 -7.29 15.15 -5.61
C ARG A 111 -7.93 13.77 -5.55
N LEU A 112 -9.22 13.69 -5.20
CA LEU A 112 -9.96 12.44 -5.22
C LEU A 112 -9.90 11.77 -6.59
N LEU A 113 -10.15 12.51 -7.66
CA LEU A 113 -10.09 11.98 -9.02
C LEU A 113 -8.67 11.61 -9.46
N GLU A 114 -7.65 12.38 -9.09
CA GLU A 114 -6.24 12.07 -9.37
C GLU A 114 -5.78 10.77 -8.68
N VAL A 115 -6.07 10.62 -7.38
CA VAL A 115 -5.80 9.39 -6.64
C VAL A 115 -6.56 8.23 -7.29
N CYS A 116 -7.86 8.40 -7.56
CA CYS A 116 -8.67 7.37 -8.20
C CYS A 116 -8.27 7.07 -9.64
N LYS A 117 -7.44 7.85 -10.34
CA LYS A 117 -6.86 7.50 -11.66
C LYS A 117 -5.59 6.66 -11.55
N SER A 118 -5.00 6.60 -10.36
CA SER A 118 -3.68 6.00 -10.11
C SER A 118 -3.74 4.56 -9.58
N VAL A 119 -4.91 4.13 -9.14
CA VAL A 119 -5.12 2.83 -8.48
C VAL A 119 -5.52 1.77 -9.52
N PRO A 120 -5.04 0.53 -9.50
CA PRO A 120 -5.51 -0.52 -10.43
C PRO A 120 -6.99 -0.89 -10.21
N VAL A 121 -7.57 -1.68 -11.12
CA VAL A 121 -8.92 -2.25 -10.98
C VAL A 121 -8.91 -3.77 -11.14
N ASP A 122 -9.78 -4.47 -10.44
CA ASP A 122 -9.97 -5.89 -10.68
C ASP A 122 -10.89 -6.19 -11.87
N ASP A 123 -11.09 -7.47 -12.17
CA ASP A 123 -11.99 -7.97 -13.22
C ASP A 123 -13.45 -7.50 -13.07
N HIS A 124 -13.81 -6.96 -11.90
CA HIS A 124 -15.12 -6.42 -11.58
C HIS A 124 -15.15 -4.88 -11.63
N ASN A 125 -14.10 -4.23 -12.15
CA ASN A 125 -13.93 -2.78 -12.19
C ASN A 125 -13.86 -2.09 -10.82
N ARG A 126 -13.55 -2.84 -9.75
CA ARG A 126 -13.37 -2.28 -8.41
C ARG A 126 -11.97 -1.72 -8.27
N LEU A 127 -11.84 -0.53 -7.68
CA LEU A 127 -10.51 0.01 -7.39
C LEU A 127 -9.78 -0.92 -6.41
N LEU A 128 -8.67 -1.48 -6.85
CA LEU A 128 -7.75 -2.26 -6.03
C LEU A 128 -6.89 -1.31 -5.21
N TRP A 129 -7.51 -0.65 -4.24
CA TRP A 129 -6.75 -0.11 -3.13
C TRP A 129 -5.99 -1.28 -2.51
N SER A 130 -4.77 -1.09 -2.02
CA SER A 130 -3.94 -2.15 -1.44
C SER A 130 -4.55 -2.84 -0.18
N HIS A 131 -5.83 -2.62 0.10
CA HIS A 131 -6.68 -3.25 1.11
C HIS A 131 -7.86 -4.03 0.49
N GLU A 132 -8.34 -5.05 1.19
CA GLU A 132 -9.41 -5.93 0.69
C GLU A 132 -10.85 -5.38 0.87
N TYR A 133 -11.01 -4.07 1.13
CA TYR A 133 -12.30 -3.46 1.54
C TYR A 133 -12.95 -4.13 2.77
N GLY A 134 -12.21 -4.96 3.52
CA GLY A 134 -12.73 -5.81 4.59
C GLY A 134 -13.45 -7.09 4.11
N ARG A 135 -13.37 -7.42 2.80
CA ARG A 135 -13.88 -8.67 2.20
C ARG A 135 -12.72 -9.63 1.99
N ARG A 136 -12.57 -10.62 2.88
CA ARG A 136 -11.59 -11.70 2.70
C ARG A 136 -11.91 -12.66 1.55
N GLU A 137 -13.05 -12.49 0.87
CA GLU A 137 -13.65 -13.51 -0.01
C GLU A 137 -13.30 -13.39 -1.50
N TYR A 138 -12.67 -12.31 -1.98
CA TYR A 138 -12.65 -12.05 -3.43
C TYR A 138 -11.29 -11.81 -4.08
N ASN A 139 -10.17 -11.94 -3.37
CA ASN A 139 -8.86 -11.92 -4.02
C ASN A 139 -8.47 -13.33 -4.48
N TYR A 140 -9.10 -13.77 -5.57
CA TYR A 140 -8.67 -14.97 -6.31
C TYR A 140 -7.39 -14.77 -7.12
N GLN A 141 -6.75 -13.59 -7.07
CA GLN A 141 -5.67 -13.25 -8.00
C GLN A 141 -4.41 -12.61 -7.40
N ILE A 142 -4.34 -12.31 -6.09
CA ILE A 142 -3.13 -11.65 -5.54
C ILE A 142 -2.41 -12.46 -4.45
N TRP A 143 -3.02 -13.48 -3.81
CA TRP A 143 -2.31 -14.23 -2.76
C TRP A 143 -2.76 -15.70 -2.66
N ASP A 144 -2.27 -16.55 -3.55
CA ASP A 144 -2.44 -18.03 -3.51
C ASP A 144 -1.56 -18.73 -2.45
N GLN A 145 -1.21 -18.08 -1.33
CA GLN A 145 -0.27 -18.63 -0.34
C GLN A 145 -0.84 -18.88 1.07
N VAL A 146 -2.16 -18.80 1.26
CA VAL A 146 -2.77 -19.20 2.55
C VAL A 146 -3.80 -20.30 2.29
N PRO A 147 -3.72 -21.46 2.97
CA PRO A 147 -4.81 -22.43 2.99
C PRO A 147 -6.07 -21.72 3.50
N TYR A 148 -7.02 -21.49 2.59
CA TYR A 148 -8.33 -20.99 2.94
C TYR A 148 -8.98 -22.00 3.87
N ASP A 149 -9.42 -21.56 5.06
CA ASP A 149 -10.36 -22.32 5.87
C ASP A 149 -11.76 -22.04 5.30
N PRO A 150 -12.38 -22.98 4.56
CA PRO A 150 -13.68 -22.78 3.94
C PRO A 150 -14.82 -22.59 4.94
N TYR A 151 -14.55 -22.75 6.24
CA TYR A 151 -15.53 -22.59 7.31
C TYR A 151 -15.47 -21.24 8.02
N ASN A 152 -14.54 -20.34 7.65
CA ASN A 152 -14.38 -19.03 8.29
C ASN A 152 -14.65 -17.86 7.33
N VAL A 153 -15.74 -17.99 6.56
CA VAL A 153 -16.34 -16.93 5.75
C VAL A 153 -16.79 -15.81 6.71
N PRO A 154 -16.19 -14.61 6.71
CA PRO A 154 -16.67 -13.51 7.55
C PRO A 154 -18.12 -13.21 7.21
N ASP A 155 -18.97 -13.10 8.23
CA ASP A 155 -20.42 -12.93 8.06
C ASP A 155 -20.76 -11.70 7.18
N VAL A 156 -20.93 -11.90 5.86
CA VAL A 156 -21.17 -10.86 4.85
C VAL A 156 -22.41 -10.01 5.17
N GLN A 157 -23.27 -10.47 6.09
CA GLN A 157 -24.46 -9.77 6.55
C GLN A 157 -24.17 -8.35 7.07
N HIS A 158 -23.00 -8.12 7.70
CA HIS A 158 -22.66 -6.78 8.16
C HIS A 158 -22.46 -5.81 6.98
N ILE A 159 -21.73 -6.21 5.93
CA ILE A 159 -21.43 -5.38 4.76
C ILE A 159 -22.69 -4.82 4.09
N LEU A 160 -23.78 -5.58 4.17
CA LEU A 160 -25.06 -5.26 3.55
C LEU A 160 -25.95 -4.32 4.37
N SER A 161 -25.60 -4.11 5.63
CA SER A 161 -26.34 -3.25 6.54
C SER A 161 -26.05 -1.79 6.22
N LYS A 162 -27.08 -0.94 6.11
CA LYS A 162 -26.90 0.50 5.80
C LYS A 162 -25.90 1.14 6.77
N PRO A 163 -24.76 1.68 6.31
CA PRO A 163 -23.74 2.24 7.19
C PRO A 163 -24.29 3.34 8.07
N LEU A 164 -25.15 4.21 7.52
CA LEU A 164 -25.81 5.30 8.25
C LEU A 164 -27.08 4.88 9.00
N HIS A 165 -27.39 3.59 9.12
CA HIS A 165 -28.48 3.19 10.01
C HIS A 165 -28.13 3.67 11.42
N LEU A 166 -28.96 4.54 12.00
CA LEU A 166 -28.85 4.98 13.38
C LEU A 166 -29.34 3.82 14.24
N PRO A 167 -28.47 3.04 14.92
CA PRO A 167 -28.98 2.27 16.03
C PRO A 167 -29.49 3.33 17.01
N ARG A 168 -30.70 3.17 17.56
CA ARG A 168 -31.11 3.97 18.71
C ARG A 168 -30.04 3.76 19.78
N PHE A 169 -29.10 4.69 19.89
CA PHE A 169 -28.22 4.81 21.04
C PHE A 169 -29.13 5.23 22.18
N GLN A 170 -29.84 4.26 22.76
CA GLN A 170 -30.32 4.38 24.11
C GLN A 170 -29.05 4.20 24.94
N PRO A 171 -28.44 5.27 25.49
CA PRO A 171 -27.52 5.08 26.61
C PRO A 171 -28.33 4.27 27.60
N SER A 172 -27.99 2.98 27.73
CA SER A 172 -28.76 2.07 28.55
C SER A 172 -28.94 2.76 29.89
N ARG A 173 -30.16 2.78 30.43
CA ARG A 173 -30.41 3.34 31.78
C ARG A 173 -29.47 2.70 32.83
N LYS A 174 -28.80 1.59 32.49
CA LYS A 174 -27.70 0.94 33.22
C LYS A 174 -26.39 1.75 33.29
N ALA A 175 -26.14 2.74 32.43
CA ALA A 175 -25.04 3.70 32.62
C ALA A 175 -25.27 4.64 33.82
N LYS A 176 -26.49 4.71 34.37
CA LYS A 176 -26.75 5.31 35.69
C LYS A 176 -26.50 4.35 36.86
N CYS A 177 -26.34 3.05 36.62
CA CYS A 177 -26.14 2.04 37.66
C CYS A 177 -24.67 1.72 37.96
N ALA A 178 -23.70 2.24 37.18
CA ALA A 178 -22.28 2.15 37.55
C ALA A 178 -21.93 2.96 38.82
N ARG A 179 -22.86 3.80 39.31
CA ARG A 179 -22.77 4.48 40.60
C ARG A 179 -23.24 3.63 41.80
N LYS A 180 -23.94 2.51 41.58
CA LYS A 180 -24.46 1.65 42.67
C LYS A 180 -23.70 0.34 42.87
N GLU A 181 -22.92 -0.14 41.91
CA GLU A 181 -22.04 -1.31 42.13
C GLU A 181 -20.65 -0.96 42.69
N HIS A 182 -20.22 0.31 42.61
CA HIS A 182 -19.07 0.81 43.38
C HIS A 182 -19.43 1.24 44.82
N GLY A 183 -20.69 1.04 45.25
CA GLY A 183 -21.20 1.37 46.58
C GLY A 183 -21.23 0.19 47.55
N ARG A 184 -20.92 -1.03 47.12
CA ARG A 184 -20.52 -2.08 48.06
C ARG A 184 -19.05 -1.87 48.32
N LYS A 185 -18.74 -1.52 49.59
CA LYS A 185 -17.39 -1.47 50.15
C LYS A 185 -16.51 -2.47 49.41
N ALA A 186 -15.69 -1.98 48.48
CA ALA A 186 -14.49 -2.70 48.12
C ALA A 186 -13.72 -2.72 49.44
N ASN A 187 -13.80 -3.85 50.14
CA ASN A 187 -12.82 -4.17 51.15
C ASN A 187 -11.50 -3.90 50.46
N ASN A 188 -10.76 -2.88 50.92
CA ASN A 188 -9.38 -2.68 50.53
C ASN A 188 -8.75 -4.08 50.61
N PRO A 189 -8.35 -4.71 49.50
CA PRO A 189 -7.29 -5.66 49.63
C PRO A 189 -6.14 -4.76 50.06
N THR A 190 -5.74 -4.91 51.31
CA THR A 190 -4.37 -4.71 51.72
C THR A 190 -3.53 -5.65 50.84
N SER A 191 -3.42 -5.31 49.56
CA SER A 191 -2.40 -5.82 48.67
C SER A 191 -1.18 -5.10 49.18
N THR A 192 -0.43 -5.81 50.00
CA THR A 192 0.99 -5.62 50.19
C THR A 192 1.56 -5.25 48.83
N MET A 193 1.72 -3.95 48.60
CA MET A 193 2.64 -3.48 47.58
C MET A 193 3.96 -4.15 47.96
N PRO A 194 4.64 -4.89 47.07
CA PRO A 194 6.02 -5.17 47.34
C PRO A 194 6.66 -3.79 47.51
N ASP A 195 7.16 -3.56 48.74
CA ASP A 195 7.95 -2.39 49.05
C ASP A 195 9.25 -2.52 48.27
N LEU A 196 9.20 -2.12 47.00
CA LEU A 196 10.37 -1.82 46.20
C LEU A 196 10.80 -0.40 46.60
N SER A 197 11.18 -0.26 47.87
CA SER A 197 11.84 0.92 48.45
C SER A 197 13.34 0.96 48.11
N ASN A 198 13.76 0.26 47.05
CA ASN A 198 15.08 0.36 46.43
C ASN A 198 14.91 0.47 44.91
N ASP A 199 14.43 1.61 44.45
CA ASP A 199 14.60 1.98 43.04
C ASP A 199 15.53 3.19 43.00
N SER A 200 16.69 2.99 42.37
CA SER A 200 17.69 4.00 42.07
C SER A 200 17.07 5.04 41.12
N HIS A 201 16.30 5.96 41.69
CA HIS A 201 15.34 6.82 41.00
C HIS A 201 16.00 8.05 40.35
N GLU A 202 17.10 7.86 39.63
CA GLU A 202 17.82 8.95 38.95
C GLU A 202 17.48 9.11 37.44
N LYS A 203 16.63 8.27 36.85
CA LYS A 203 16.38 8.31 35.38
C LYS A 203 14.91 8.28 34.90
N ASN A 204 13.90 8.54 35.73
CA ASN A 204 12.53 8.73 35.20
C ASN A 204 12.28 10.20 34.81
N TYR A 205 12.74 10.57 33.61
CA TYR A 205 12.61 11.92 33.06
C TYR A 205 11.16 12.37 32.87
N PHE A 206 10.19 11.45 32.75
CA PHE A 206 8.77 11.80 32.62
C PHE A 206 8.21 12.48 33.87
N LYS A 207 8.80 12.28 35.06
CA LYS A 207 8.41 13.01 36.28
C LYS A 207 8.65 14.52 36.18
N LYS A 208 9.55 14.96 35.27
CA LYS A 208 9.88 16.38 35.05
C LYS A 208 8.93 17.07 34.06
N LEU A 209 8.11 16.31 33.33
CA LEU A 209 7.19 16.87 32.35
C LEU A 209 5.86 17.28 33.00
N PRO A 210 5.28 18.42 32.59
CA PRO A 210 3.92 18.80 32.98
C PRO A 210 2.89 17.74 32.60
N PHE A 211 1.78 17.69 33.34
CA PHE A 211 0.70 16.72 33.09
C PHE A 211 0.13 16.84 31.68
N GLU A 212 0.03 18.06 31.16
CA GLU A 212 -0.46 18.37 29.82
C GLU A 212 0.43 17.73 28.75
N ILE A 213 1.76 17.73 28.94
CA ILE A 213 2.71 17.11 28.03
C ILE A 213 2.61 15.58 28.10
N LEU A 214 2.46 15.02 29.30
CA LEU A 214 2.26 13.58 29.48
C LEU A 214 0.93 13.12 28.84
N GLU A 215 -0.13 13.92 28.97
CA GLU A 215 -1.42 13.66 28.36
C GLU A 215 -1.35 13.76 26.83
N GLU A 216 -0.61 14.74 26.30
CA GLU A 216 -0.36 14.90 24.87
C GLU A 216 0.43 13.71 24.31
N ILE A 217 1.53 13.31 24.97
CA ILE A 217 2.28 12.08 24.63
C ILE A 217 1.36 10.86 24.62
N ALA A 218 0.56 10.68 25.67
CA ALA A 218 -0.38 9.56 25.77
C ALA A 218 -1.43 9.58 24.65
N SER A 219 -1.81 10.76 24.15
CA SER A 219 -2.80 10.88 23.08
C SER A 219 -2.34 10.27 21.75
N TYR A 220 -1.03 10.24 21.49
CA TYR A 220 -0.41 9.60 20.31
C TYR A 220 -0.30 8.07 20.42
N LEU A 221 -0.43 7.49 21.62
CA LEU A 221 -0.27 6.06 21.84
C LEU A 221 -1.58 5.29 21.67
N GLU A 222 -1.53 4.10 21.07
CA GLU A 222 -2.65 3.17 21.14
C GLU A 222 -3.07 2.89 22.58
N VAL A 223 -4.36 2.64 22.84
CA VAL A 223 -4.83 2.37 24.20
C VAL A 223 -4.09 1.17 24.82
N ALA A 224 -3.74 0.16 24.03
CA ALA A 224 -2.94 -0.97 24.51
C ALA A 224 -1.55 -0.52 25.01
N ASP A 225 -0.85 0.31 24.23
CA ASP A 225 0.47 0.82 24.58
C ASP A 225 0.42 1.81 25.73
N PHE A 226 -0.58 2.68 25.77
CA PHE A 226 -0.83 3.55 26.92
C PHE A 226 -1.03 2.73 28.21
N LEU A 227 -1.82 1.66 28.17
CA LEU A 227 -2.04 0.79 29.33
C LEU A 227 -0.74 0.10 29.77
N ARG A 228 0.11 -0.32 28.82
CA ARG A 228 1.46 -0.85 29.12
C ARG A 228 2.37 0.23 29.70
N LEU A 229 2.43 1.42 29.09
CA LEU A 229 3.22 2.56 29.57
C LEU A 229 2.84 2.94 31.00
N ARG A 230 1.53 2.97 31.28
CA ARG A 230 0.99 3.20 32.62
C ARG A 230 1.45 2.14 33.62
N SER A 231 1.58 0.88 33.21
CA SER A 231 2.04 -0.21 34.09
C SER A 231 3.53 -0.10 34.45
N VAL A 232 4.34 0.55 33.61
CA VAL A 232 5.79 0.69 33.82
C VAL A 232 6.21 2.09 34.28
N SER A 233 5.36 3.12 34.15
CA SER A 233 5.69 4.51 34.46
C SER A 233 4.58 5.23 35.25
N LYS A 234 4.84 5.46 36.54
CA LYS A 234 3.90 6.09 37.49
C LYS A 234 3.33 7.46 37.04
N PRO A 235 4.08 8.37 36.38
CA PRO A 235 3.54 9.65 35.89
C PRO A 235 2.33 9.53 34.96
N PHE A 236 2.15 8.41 34.25
CA PHE A 236 1.03 8.20 33.33
C PHE A 236 -0.24 7.67 34.01
N CYS A 237 -0.18 7.25 35.29
CA CYS A 237 -1.34 6.72 36.02
C CYS A 237 -2.55 7.67 36.06
N PRO A 238 -2.41 8.98 36.32
CA PRO A 238 -3.56 9.89 36.42
C PRO A 238 -4.30 10.08 35.09
N ILE A 239 -3.62 9.90 33.94
CA ILE A 239 -4.20 10.08 32.60
C ILE A 239 -5.34 9.09 32.34
N PHE A 240 -5.33 7.92 32.98
CA PHE A 240 -6.43 6.95 32.83
C PHE A 240 -7.79 7.48 33.31
N SER A 241 -7.79 8.49 34.19
CA SER A 241 -9.01 9.17 34.63
C SER A 241 -9.28 10.46 33.84
N SER A 242 -8.42 10.83 32.89
CA SER A 242 -8.59 12.05 32.11
C SER A 242 -9.74 11.93 31.12
N ARG A 243 -10.67 12.87 31.22
CA ARG A 243 -11.76 13.02 30.26
C ARG A 243 -11.25 13.46 28.88
N ARG A 244 -10.18 14.27 28.83
CA ARG A 244 -9.61 14.76 27.57
C ARG A 244 -8.94 13.63 26.80
N PHE A 245 -8.10 12.84 27.49
CA PHE A 245 -7.50 11.63 26.92
C PHE A 245 -8.55 10.69 26.30
N TRP A 246 -9.55 10.26 27.07
CA TRP A 246 -10.57 9.34 26.57
C TRP A 246 -11.43 9.93 25.44
N LYS A 247 -11.66 11.25 25.44
CA LYS A 247 -12.34 11.92 24.34
C LYS A 247 -11.51 11.86 23.05
N ILE A 248 -10.22 12.16 23.12
CA ILE A 248 -9.31 12.12 21.98
C ILE A 248 -9.21 10.68 21.45
N ARG A 249 -9.00 9.68 22.32
CA ARG A 249 -8.96 8.27 21.93
C ARG A 249 -10.28 7.79 21.31
N PHE A 250 -11.41 8.19 21.89
CA PHE A 250 -12.72 7.86 21.32
C PHE A 250 -12.88 8.44 19.92
N TRP A 251 -12.47 9.69 19.69
CA TRP A 251 -12.53 10.26 18.35
C TRP A 251 -11.61 9.53 17.36
N ASN A 252 -10.34 9.35 17.72
CA ASN A 252 -9.35 8.77 16.83
C ASN A 252 -9.68 7.32 16.46
N GLU A 253 -10.25 6.53 17.37
CA GLU A 253 -10.49 5.11 17.12
C GLU A 253 -11.97 4.69 16.98
N ARG A 254 -12.90 5.56 17.37
CA ARG A 254 -14.37 5.31 17.33
C ARG A 254 -15.11 6.47 16.67
N GLY A 255 -14.43 7.26 15.83
CA GLY A 255 -15.01 8.38 15.09
C GLY A 255 -16.22 8.00 14.23
N PHE A 256 -16.37 6.73 13.84
CA PHE A 256 -17.58 6.20 13.19
C PHE A 256 -18.87 6.37 14.03
N ILE A 257 -18.78 6.73 15.30
CA ILE A 257 -19.90 7.15 16.16
C ILE A 257 -19.82 8.67 16.38
N PHE A 258 -19.76 9.41 15.28
CA PHE A 258 -19.60 10.87 15.27
C PHE A 258 -20.76 11.58 15.97
N GLU A 259 -21.95 10.96 16.05
CA GLU A 259 -23.10 11.49 16.77
C GLU A 259 -22.85 11.67 18.27
N ALA A 260 -21.89 10.91 18.85
CA ALA A 260 -21.48 11.09 20.24
C ALA A 260 -20.87 12.50 20.49
N LEU A 261 -20.44 13.19 19.44
CA LEU A 261 -19.97 14.56 19.48
C LEU A 261 -21.09 15.61 19.34
N ASP A 262 -22.36 15.23 19.23
CA ASP A 262 -23.42 16.24 19.31
C ASP A 262 -23.40 16.91 20.70
N SER A 263 -23.42 18.24 20.70
CA SER A 263 -23.52 19.12 21.87
C SER A 263 -24.61 18.69 22.86
N THR A 264 -25.71 18.13 22.36
CA THR A 264 -26.85 17.66 23.16
C THR A 264 -26.53 16.39 23.97
N ILE A 265 -25.65 15.53 23.44
CA ILE A 265 -25.25 14.24 24.03
C ILE A 265 -23.97 14.40 24.87
N LYS A 266 -23.05 15.27 24.44
CA LYS A 266 -21.72 15.57 25.03
C LYS A 266 -21.72 15.80 26.55
N ARG A 267 -22.78 16.41 27.11
CA ARG A 267 -22.80 16.83 28.53
C ARG A 267 -22.99 15.68 29.53
N ARG A 268 -23.39 14.48 29.08
CA ARG A 268 -23.70 13.32 29.95
C ARG A 268 -22.86 12.07 29.69
N LEU A 269 -21.91 12.12 28.75
CA LEU A 269 -21.14 10.96 28.34
C LEU A 269 -19.89 10.74 29.18
N ASN A 270 -19.76 9.52 29.71
CA ASN A 270 -18.48 8.99 30.18
C ASN A 270 -17.76 8.36 28.97
N TRP A 271 -16.78 9.07 28.41
CA TRP A 271 -16.02 8.65 27.22
C TRP A 271 -15.34 7.29 27.38
N GLN A 272 -14.77 7.04 28.57
CA GLN A 272 -14.15 5.76 28.89
C GLN A 272 -15.18 4.62 28.83
N SER A 273 -16.34 4.80 29.46
CA SER A 273 -17.41 3.81 29.42
C SER A 273 -17.88 3.56 27.98
N LEU A 274 -18.11 4.62 27.21
CA LEU A 274 -18.54 4.52 25.82
C LEU A 274 -17.50 3.76 24.96
N TYR A 275 -16.22 4.06 25.15
CA TYR A 275 -15.13 3.36 24.50
C TYR A 275 -15.16 1.83 24.76
N TRP A 276 -15.40 1.41 26.02
CA TRP A 276 -15.51 -0.02 26.36
C TRP A 276 -16.77 -0.71 25.83
N HIS A 277 -17.88 0.02 25.70
CA HIS A 277 -19.14 -0.52 25.19
C HIS A 277 -19.16 -0.60 23.66
N THR A 278 -18.25 0.10 22.99
CA THR A 278 -18.09 0.12 21.52
C THR A 278 -16.92 -0.75 21.06
N ASN A 279 -16.53 -1.73 21.89
CA ASN A 279 -15.53 -2.72 21.52
C ASN A 279 -16.09 -3.70 20.47
N GLY A 280 -15.23 -4.16 19.56
CA GLY A 280 -15.60 -4.92 18.34
C GLY A 280 -16.65 -6.01 18.52
N PRO A 281 -16.54 -6.92 19.51
CA PRO A 281 -17.49 -8.00 19.73
C PRO A 281 -18.91 -7.54 20.10
N LYS A 282 -19.11 -6.27 20.44
CA LYS A 282 -20.38 -5.69 20.90
C LYS A 282 -21.08 -4.84 19.82
N LEU A 283 -20.50 -4.72 18.63
CA LEU A 283 -21.06 -3.90 17.55
C LEU A 283 -22.20 -4.62 16.85
N SER A 284 -23.28 -3.89 16.54
CA SER A 284 -24.30 -4.39 15.62
C SER A 284 -23.73 -4.50 14.19
N LEU A 285 -24.38 -5.29 13.34
CA LEU A 285 -24.01 -5.44 11.92
C LEU A 285 -23.86 -4.09 11.21
N ALA A 286 -24.80 -3.16 11.41
CA ALA A 286 -24.74 -1.81 10.84
C ALA A 286 -23.56 -0.97 11.35
N LEU A 287 -23.27 -1.03 12.66
CA LEU A 287 -22.12 -0.32 13.23
C LEU A 287 -20.80 -0.95 12.80
N SER A 288 -20.75 -2.26 12.62
CA SER A 288 -19.58 -2.97 12.08
C SER A 288 -19.30 -2.50 10.64
N ASN A 289 -20.32 -2.43 9.78
CA ASN A 289 -20.17 -1.90 8.42
C ASN A 289 -19.77 -0.42 8.41
N ARG A 290 -20.38 0.38 9.29
CA ARG A 290 -20.02 1.80 9.42
C ARG A 290 -18.56 1.96 9.81
N LYS A 291 -18.09 1.19 10.81
CA LYS A 291 -16.68 1.17 11.21
C LYS A 291 -15.78 0.79 10.03
N ARG A 292 -16.14 -0.24 9.26
CA ARG A 292 -15.41 -0.66 8.05
C ARG A 292 -15.29 0.49 7.04
N VAL A 293 -16.41 1.07 6.61
CA VAL A 293 -16.43 2.19 5.65
C VAL A 293 -15.71 3.43 6.20
N TRP A 294 -15.83 3.71 7.50
CA TRP A 294 -15.10 4.78 8.16
C TRP A 294 -13.58 4.60 8.07
N THR A 295 -13.08 3.40 8.39
CA THR A 295 -11.64 3.09 8.27
C THR A 295 -11.15 3.23 6.84
N LEU A 296 -11.93 2.76 5.84
CA LEU A 296 -11.60 2.93 4.43
C LEU A 296 -11.54 4.42 4.03
N ASN A 297 -12.49 5.22 4.49
CA ASN A 297 -12.50 6.66 4.27
C ASN A 297 -11.32 7.38 4.93
N GLN A 298 -10.87 6.94 6.12
CA GLN A 298 -9.67 7.48 6.76
C GLN A 298 -8.40 7.17 5.96
N MET A 299 -8.27 5.94 5.45
CA MET A 299 -7.16 5.57 4.57
C MET A 299 -7.14 6.40 3.28
N LEU A 300 -8.32 6.68 2.72
CA LEU A 300 -8.44 7.58 1.57
C LEU A 300 -8.08 9.03 1.95
N GLN A 301 -8.59 9.55 3.07
CA GLN A 301 -8.27 10.88 3.58
C GLN A 301 -6.76 11.09 3.70
N GLU A 302 -6.00 10.10 4.22
CA GLU A 302 -4.54 10.19 4.30
C GLU A 302 -3.88 10.47 2.94
N LYS A 303 -4.42 9.93 1.83
CA LYS A 303 -3.93 10.18 0.46
C LYS A 303 -4.37 11.54 -0.08
N LEU A 304 -5.60 11.94 0.22
CA LEU A 304 -6.20 13.19 -0.25
C LEU A 304 -5.58 14.41 0.42
N ASP A 305 -5.17 14.26 1.68
CA ASP A 305 -4.54 15.33 2.48
C ASP A 305 -3.08 15.58 2.09
N LEU A 306 -2.47 14.68 1.30
CA LEU A 306 -1.17 14.93 0.70
C LEU A 306 -1.26 16.07 -0.32
N ARG A 307 -0.34 17.02 -0.20
CA ARG A 307 -0.23 18.17 -1.10
C ARG A 307 0.96 17.98 -2.02
N TRP A 308 0.75 18.29 -3.30
CA TRP A 308 1.84 18.38 -4.26
C TRP A 308 2.74 19.57 -3.89
N ILE A 309 4.01 19.28 -3.66
CA ILE A 309 5.07 20.26 -3.44
C ILE A 309 6.06 20.09 -4.59
N GLU A 310 6.43 21.20 -5.21
CA GLU A 310 7.36 21.24 -6.34
C GLU A 310 8.23 22.50 -6.20
N ASP A 311 9.55 22.30 -6.12
CA ASP A 311 10.52 23.39 -6.15
C ASP A 311 10.57 24.02 -7.56
N PRO A 312 10.53 25.37 -7.69
CA PRO A 312 10.61 26.06 -8.97
C PRO A 312 11.87 25.76 -9.82
N LYS A 313 12.93 25.23 -9.21
CA LYS A 313 14.17 24.83 -9.91
C LYS A 313 14.01 23.51 -10.68
N LEU A 314 12.91 22.79 -10.49
CA LEU A 314 12.64 21.54 -11.20
C LEU A 314 12.27 21.82 -12.65
N CYS A 315 12.89 21.08 -13.55
CA CYS A 315 12.62 21.15 -14.97
C CYS A 315 11.43 20.26 -15.34
N HIS A 316 10.58 20.78 -16.23
CA HIS A 316 9.38 20.08 -16.74
C HIS A 316 9.66 19.24 -17.98
N ASP A 317 10.63 19.66 -18.79
CA ASP A 317 10.98 18.98 -20.04
C ASP A 317 11.82 17.73 -19.77
N ASP A 318 11.82 16.80 -20.73
CA ASP A 318 12.76 15.70 -20.69
C ASP A 318 14.18 16.28 -20.85
N PRO A 319 15.14 15.98 -19.94
CA PRO A 319 16.51 16.50 -20.02
C PRO A 319 17.18 16.23 -21.38
N GLY A 320 16.66 15.25 -22.14
CA GLY A 320 17.27 14.74 -23.36
C GLY A 320 18.57 14.00 -23.04
N ASP A 321 18.98 13.12 -23.95
CA ASP A 321 20.20 12.32 -23.76
C ASP A 321 21.48 13.06 -24.19
N VAL A 322 21.34 14.25 -24.78
CA VAL A 322 22.43 14.94 -25.50
C VAL A 322 23.62 15.30 -24.57
N ASN A 323 23.42 15.40 -23.25
CA ASN A 323 24.48 15.68 -22.27
C ASN A 323 24.39 14.82 -21.00
N TRP A 324 23.48 13.85 -20.98
CA TRP A 324 23.15 13.11 -19.78
C TRP A 324 23.03 11.63 -20.09
N GLU A 325 23.72 10.81 -19.31
CA GLU A 325 23.48 9.38 -19.26
C GLU A 325 22.52 9.10 -18.11
N TRP A 326 21.28 8.73 -18.42
CA TRP A 326 20.23 8.45 -17.44
C TRP A 326 20.05 6.94 -17.22
N ARG A 327 19.93 6.53 -15.95
CA ARG A 327 19.42 5.21 -15.57
C ARG A 327 18.16 5.40 -14.74
N GLU A 328 17.09 4.68 -15.07
CA GLU A 328 15.78 4.76 -14.40
C GLU A 328 15.36 3.40 -13.82
N VAL A 329 14.76 3.46 -12.63
CA VAL A 329 14.01 2.39 -11.99
C VAL A 329 12.56 2.83 -11.87
N HIS A 330 11.62 1.96 -12.22
CA HIS A 330 10.19 2.24 -12.13
C HIS A 330 9.40 0.97 -11.81
N GLY A 331 8.18 1.15 -11.28
CA GLY A 331 7.20 0.05 -11.14
C GLY A 331 6.71 -0.46 -12.50
N GLU A 332 5.70 -1.33 -12.52
CA GLU A 332 5.11 -1.79 -13.78
C GLU A 332 4.30 -0.66 -14.43
N MET A 333 4.87 -0.01 -15.45
CA MET A 333 4.32 1.21 -16.03
C MET A 333 3.27 0.93 -17.11
N ILE A 334 2.11 1.57 -17.00
CA ILE A 334 1.05 1.53 -18.01
C ILE A 334 1.06 2.83 -18.82
N GLU A 335 1.39 2.73 -20.11
CA GLU A 335 1.55 3.88 -21.00
C GLU A 335 0.22 4.57 -21.36
N GLU A 336 -0.88 3.81 -21.42
CA GLU A 336 -2.19 4.34 -21.83
C GLU A 336 -2.99 4.90 -20.64
N SER A 337 -3.14 6.23 -20.63
CA SER A 337 -3.79 7.00 -19.55
C SER A 337 -5.29 6.69 -19.34
N PHE A 338 -5.96 6.07 -20.32
CA PHE A 338 -7.40 5.77 -20.26
C PHE A 338 -7.76 4.28 -20.21
N ARG A 339 -6.79 3.36 -20.34
CA ARG A 339 -7.08 1.91 -20.24
C ARG A 339 -7.17 1.46 -18.79
N GLU A 340 -8.20 0.68 -18.47
CA GLU A 340 -8.23 -0.11 -17.24
C GLU A 340 -6.97 -0.96 -17.14
N PHE A 341 -6.39 -1.03 -15.94
CA PHE A 341 -5.19 -1.82 -15.66
C PHE A 341 -5.39 -2.54 -14.33
N SER A 342 -5.05 -3.82 -14.32
CA SER A 342 -5.22 -4.69 -13.16
C SER A 342 -4.00 -4.77 -12.26
N ASN A 343 -2.84 -4.38 -12.77
CA ASN A 343 -1.60 -4.29 -12.01
C ASN A 343 -0.72 -3.14 -12.51
N GLY A 344 0.18 -2.68 -11.65
CA GLY A 344 1.17 -1.68 -11.97
C GLY A 344 0.78 -0.26 -11.56
N CYS A 345 1.29 0.71 -12.30
CA CYS A 345 1.22 2.13 -11.98
C CYS A 345 1.22 3.01 -13.24
N ARG A 346 0.96 4.30 -13.04
CA ARG A 346 0.96 5.32 -14.10
C ARG A 346 1.82 6.50 -13.67
N ARG A 347 2.48 7.17 -14.62
CA ARG A 347 3.24 8.39 -14.34
C ARG A 347 2.49 9.61 -14.85
N PHE A 348 2.04 10.46 -13.93
CA PHE A 348 1.35 11.71 -14.25
C PHE A 348 2.32 12.88 -14.28
N HIS A 349 3.30 12.87 -13.39
CA HIS A 349 4.31 13.90 -13.27
C HIS A 349 5.69 13.26 -13.41
N ARG A 350 6.56 13.90 -14.17
CA ARG A 350 8.00 13.64 -14.16
C ARG A 350 8.69 14.99 -14.10
N ARG A 351 9.67 15.10 -13.21
CA ARG A 351 10.51 16.29 -13.06
C ARG A 351 11.93 15.86 -12.82
N TRP A 352 12.86 16.74 -13.15
CA TRP A 352 14.26 16.51 -12.88
C TRP A 352 14.95 17.79 -12.45
N ALA A 353 16.10 17.65 -11.79
CA ALA A 353 16.99 18.76 -11.46
C ALA A 353 18.42 18.28 -11.31
N THR A 354 19.37 19.19 -11.57
CA THR A 354 20.77 19.03 -11.18
C THR A 354 20.89 19.11 -9.67
N LEU A 355 21.73 18.24 -9.09
CA LEU A 355 21.97 18.25 -7.67
C LEU A 355 22.78 19.49 -7.27
N PRO A 356 22.40 20.18 -6.18
CA PRO A 356 23.24 21.20 -5.59
C PRO A 356 24.58 20.61 -5.11
N PRO A 357 25.67 21.39 -5.09
CA PRO A 357 26.93 20.93 -4.50
C PRO A 357 26.75 20.62 -3.01
N ASN A 358 27.62 19.77 -2.45
CA ASN A 358 27.67 19.44 -1.02
C ASN A 358 26.33 18.99 -0.43
N VAL A 359 25.69 17.99 -1.06
CA VAL A 359 24.49 17.34 -0.50
C VAL A 359 24.87 16.64 0.81
N THR A 360 24.22 17.01 1.90
CA THR A 360 24.48 16.47 3.23
C THR A 360 23.37 15.56 3.74
N LYS A 361 22.13 15.74 3.25
CA LYS A 361 20.99 14.89 3.66
C LYS A 361 20.03 14.62 2.51
N ILE A 362 19.46 13.43 2.55
CA ILE A 362 18.30 13.05 1.74
C ILE A 362 17.16 12.69 2.69
N GLY A 363 15.98 13.26 2.43
CA GLY A 363 14.74 12.97 3.13
C GLY A 363 13.71 12.36 2.19
N VAL A 364 12.90 11.43 2.69
CA VAL A 364 11.72 10.92 1.97
C VAL A 364 10.47 11.03 2.83
N SER A 365 9.35 11.33 2.20
CA SER A 365 8.02 11.20 2.79
C SER A 365 7.42 9.85 2.38
N THR A 366 6.67 9.21 3.27
CA THR A 366 6.05 7.90 2.97
C THR A 366 4.59 7.83 3.34
N ILE A 367 3.88 6.92 2.67
CA ILE A 367 2.51 6.53 3.00
C ILE A 367 2.42 5.02 3.15
N HIS A 368 1.60 4.58 4.10
CA HIS A 368 1.20 3.18 4.19
C HIS A 368 -0.06 2.97 3.36
N ASP A 369 0.02 2.06 2.39
CA ASP A 369 -1.08 1.74 1.50
C ASP A 369 -1.42 0.27 1.64
N GLY A 370 -2.39 -0.04 2.50
CA GLY A 370 -2.79 -1.42 2.75
C GLY A 370 -1.68 -2.22 3.42
N ARG A 371 -1.11 -3.21 2.72
CA ARG A 371 0.05 -3.98 3.22
C ARG A 371 1.40 -3.35 2.85
N GLU A 372 1.41 -2.51 1.81
CA GLU A 372 2.62 -1.96 1.22
C GLU A 372 2.93 -0.57 1.80
N SER A 373 4.13 -0.08 1.55
CA SER A 373 4.47 1.32 1.78
C SER A 373 5.10 1.91 0.53
N TYR A 374 4.87 3.20 0.31
CA TYR A 374 5.36 3.91 -0.86
C TYR A 374 6.03 5.22 -0.47
N VAL A 375 7.07 5.58 -1.21
CA VAL A 375 7.65 6.93 -1.16
C VAL A 375 6.67 7.87 -1.84
N THR A 376 6.32 8.97 -1.19
CA THR A 376 5.38 9.97 -1.73
C THR A 376 6.06 11.27 -2.12
N GLY A 377 7.23 11.57 -1.57
CA GLY A 377 8.03 12.74 -1.90
C GLY A 377 9.47 12.60 -1.45
N MET A 378 10.34 13.45 -2.00
CA MET A 378 11.78 13.46 -1.74
C MET A 378 12.24 14.90 -1.48
N GLN A 379 13.23 15.01 -0.59
CA GLN A 379 13.92 16.24 -0.26
C GLN A 379 15.43 16.04 -0.33
N VAL A 380 16.12 16.94 -1.02
CA VAL A 380 17.59 16.98 -1.09
C VAL A 380 18.06 18.23 -0.37
N ILE A 381 18.93 18.06 0.62
CA ILE A 381 19.45 19.14 1.46
C ILE A 381 20.95 19.27 1.23
N SER A 382 21.38 20.45 0.79
CA SER A 382 22.79 20.83 0.72
C SER A 382 23.13 21.94 1.70
N GLU A 383 24.38 21.97 2.13
CA GLU A 383 24.90 22.98 3.06
C GLU A 383 24.69 24.41 2.50
N GLY A 384 24.09 25.29 3.31
CA GLY A 384 23.88 26.69 2.96
C GLY A 384 22.84 26.97 1.87
N SER A 385 22.07 25.96 1.43
CA SER A 385 21.07 26.09 0.36
C SER A 385 19.65 25.78 0.83
N GLN A 386 18.65 26.34 0.13
CA GLN A 386 17.25 25.92 0.29
C GLN A 386 17.09 24.47 -0.20
N PRO A 387 16.40 23.59 0.54
CA PRO A 387 16.19 22.22 0.13
C PRO A 387 15.41 22.10 -1.18
N LEU A 388 15.89 21.24 -2.08
CA LEU A 388 15.13 20.84 -3.27
C LEU A 388 14.06 19.85 -2.82
N GLN A 389 12.79 20.15 -3.07
CA GLN A 389 11.64 19.34 -2.65
C GLN A 389 10.73 18.99 -3.82
N ILE A 390 10.28 17.72 -3.87
CA ILE A 390 9.28 17.28 -4.85
C ILE A 390 8.40 16.16 -4.30
N GLY A 391 7.13 16.20 -4.68
CA GLY A 391 6.18 15.10 -4.53
C GLY A 391 5.03 15.46 -3.61
N TYR A 392 4.31 14.42 -3.20
CA TYR A 392 3.17 14.51 -2.31
C TYR A 392 3.62 14.44 -0.86
N MET A 393 3.51 15.55 -0.14
CA MET A 393 3.90 15.65 1.26
C MET A 393 2.73 16.12 2.10
N ASN A 394 2.67 15.64 3.34
CA ASN A 394 1.71 16.14 4.31
C ASN A 394 2.38 17.29 5.09
N PRO A 395 1.90 18.54 4.99
CA PRO A 395 2.50 19.66 5.71
C PRO A 395 2.27 19.61 7.23
N ILE A 396 1.34 18.75 7.70
CA ILE A 396 0.93 18.64 9.10
C ILE A 396 1.56 17.41 9.76
N SER A 397 1.76 16.31 9.03
CA SER A 397 2.35 15.09 9.58
C SER A 397 3.84 14.96 9.23
N ALA A 398 4.68 14.88 10.27
CA ALA A 398 6.13 14.75 10.15
C ALA A 398 6.58 13.32 9.80
N ARG A 399 5.92 12.65 8.84
CA ARG A 399 6.32 11.30 8.36
C ARG A 399 7.50 11.38 7.37
N GLN A 400 8.46 12.25 7.66
CA GLN A 400 9.69 12.38 6.89
C GLN A 400 10.82 11.67 7.61
N VAL A 401 11.54 10.83 6.88
CA VAL A 401 12.73 10.14 7.38
C VAL A 401 13.92 10.64 6.61
N PHE A 402 15.00 10.96 7.31
CA PHE A 402 16.22 11.52 6.75
C PHE A 402 17.39 10.57 6.95
N ALA A 403 18.31 10.56 6.00
CA ALA A 403 19.65 10.05 6.21
C ALA A 403 20.69 11.15 5.98
N GLU A 404 21.68 11.16 6.85
CA GLU A 404 22.91 11.93 6.67
C GLU A 404 23.80 11.20 5.66
N ILE A 405 24.41 11.96 4.75
CA ILE A 405 25.31 11.44 3.73
C ILE A 405 26.54 12.34 3.60
N THR A 406 27.66 11.74 3.19
CA THR A 406 28.92 12.45 2.93
C THR A 406 29.18 12.64 1.44
N SER A 407 28.65 11.74 0.62
CA SER A 407 28.67 11.75 -0.85
C SER A 407 27.45 10.98 -1.34
N LEU A 408 26.86 11.37 -2.46
CA LEU A 408 25.75 10.65 -3.08
C LEU A 408 26.21 10.06 -4.41
N GLU A 409 26.47 8.75 -4.42
CA GLU A 409 26.92 8.00 -5.60
C GLU A 409 25.79 7.19 -6.24
N GLY A 410 24.56 7.31 -5.73
CA GLY A 410 23.41 6.62 -6.27
C GLY A 410 22.49 6.06 -5.21
N PHE A 411 21.66 5.10 -5.63
CA PHE A 411 20.68 4.45 -4.75
C PHE A 411 20.59 2.94 -4.96
N THR A 412 20.40 2.23 -3.86
CA THR A 412 19.73 0.93 -3.87
C THR A 412 18.24 1.19 -3.69
N VAL A 413 17.41 0.63 -4.55
CA VAL A 413 15.97 0.93 -4.61
C VAL A 413 15.18 -0.34 -4.37
N ALA A 414 14.18 -0.26 -3.48
CA ALA A 414 13.13 -1.25 -3.35
C ALA A 414 11.88 -0.76 -4.10
N VAL A 415 11.40 -1.55 -5.05
CA VAL A 415 10.31 -1.21 -5.96
C VAL A 415 9.35 -2.39 -6.09
N GLY A 416 8.07 -2.09 -5.94
CA GLY A 416 6.98 -3.03 -6.25
C GLY A 416 6.34 -2.69 -7.59
N PRO A 417 5.37 -3.49 -8.06
CA PRO A 417 4.67 -3.21 -9.31
C PRO A 417 3.97 -1.84 -9.27
N GLY A 418 3.47 -1.43 -8.09
CA GLY A 418 2.81 -0.15 -7.88
C GLY A 418 3.75 1.07 -7.82
N GLY A 419 5.07 0.90 -7.70
CA GLY A 419 6.02 2.01 -7.61
C GLY A 419 7.10 1.84 -6.54
N ILE A 420 7.77 2.95 -6.20
CA ILE A 420 8.95 2.97 -5.31
C ILE A 420 8.52 2.87 -3.85
N GLN A 421 9.04 1.88 -3.14
CA GLN A 421 8.66 1.59 -1.75
C GLN A 421 9.66 2.15 -0.73
N ALA A 422 10.95 2.03 -1.03
CA ALA A 422 12.01 2.54 -0.18
C ALA A 422 13.30 2.78 -0.99
N VAL A 423 14.20 3.60 -0.44
CA VAL A 423 15.52 3.89 -1.02
C VAL A 423 16.62 3.81 0.04
N GLN A 424 17.81 3.38 -0.35
CA GLN A 424 19.06 3.52 0.40
C GLN A 424 20.03 4.33 -0.44
N MET A 425 20.73 5.26 0.20
CA MET A 425 21.74 6.06 -0.47
C MET A 425 23.05 5.28 -0.49
N ILE A 426 23.69 5.28 -1.65
CA ILE A 426 25.04 4.74 -1.84
C ILE A 426 26.01 5.90 -1.69
N MET A 427 26.93 5.75 -0.76
CA MET A 427 27.99 6.71 -0.43
C MET A 427 29.34 6.12 -0.81
N GLY A 428 30.39 6.94 -0.77
CA GLY A 428 31.75 6.51 -1.12
C GLY A 428 32.21 5.26 -0.37
N ASN A 429 33.03 4.46 -1.06
CA ASN A 429 33.46 3.12 -0.63
C ASN A 429 32.33 2.08 -0.50
N ASP A 430 31.28 2.23 -1.30
CA ASP A 430 30.08 1.36 -1.29
C ASP A 430 29.37 1.30 0.07
N CYS A 431 29.51 2.36 0.88
CA CYS A 431 28.82 2.47 2.15
C CYS A 431 27.35 2.81 1.90
N GLN A 432 26.42 2.11 2.55
CA GLN A 432 24.99 2.32 2.37
C GLN A 432 24.33 2.87 3.62
N SER A 433 23.36 3.77 3.44
CA SER A 433 22.48 4.20 4.53
C SER A 433 21.51 3.09 4.95
N GLY A 434 20.82 3.28 6.09
CA GLY A 434 19.60 2.54 6.36
C GLY A 434 18.51 2.84 5.31
N TRP A 435 17.54 1.93 5.17
CA TRP A 435 16.38 2.15 4.30
C TRP A 435 15.58 3.37 4.74
N LEU A 436 15.36 4.29 3.81
CA LEU A 436 14.37 5.34 3.94
C LEU A 436 13.06 4.85 3.32
N GLY A 437 12.09 4.61 4.19
CA GLY A 437 10.84 3.90 3.86
C GLY A 437 10.84 2.47 4.39
N ARG A 438 9.81 1.72 4.05
CA ARG A 438 9.64 0.34 4.51
C ARG A 438 9.39 -0.57 3.31
N PRO A 439 10.43 -1.24 2.77
CA PRO A 439 10.23 -2.18 1.68
C PRO A 439 9.33 -3.32 2.13
N ASP A 440 8.43 -3.74 1.25
CA ASP A 440 7.70 -4.99 1.41
C ASP A 440 8.66 -6.19 1.31
N GLU A 441 8.32 -7.30 1.96
CA GLU A 441 9.16 -8.52 1.94
C GLU A 441 9.29 -9.10 0.53
N GLU A 442 8.30 -8.89 -0.34
CA GLU A 442 8.27 -9.37 -1.72
C GLU A 442 8.77 -8.31 -2.74
N ALA A 443 9.21 -7.14 -2.28
CA ALA A 443 9.67 -6.07 -3.16
C ALA A 443 10.90 -6.49 -3.98
N ALA A 444 10.97 -6.01 -5.23
CA ALA A 444 12.19 -6.13 -6.00
C ALA A 444 13.23 -5.09 -5.51
N VAL A 445 14.48 -5.50 -5.41
CA VAL A 445 15.62 -4.68 -4.99
C VAL A 445 16.58 -4.56 -6.16
N THR A 446 17.12 -3.36 -6.39
CA THR A 446 18.10 -3.11 -7.46
C THR A 446 19.12 -2.06 -7.08
N ARG A 447 20.32 -2.20 -7.63
CA ARG A 447 21.40 -1.20 -7.59
C ARG A 447 21.55 -0.46 -8.93
N ARG A 448 20.53 -0.48 -9.79
CA ARG A 448 20.59 0.14 -11.15
C ARG A 448 20.94 1.62 -11.13
N LEU A 449 20.65 2.28 -10.01
CA LEU A 449 20.95 3.69 -9.80
C LEU A 449 22.31 3.91 -9.10
N ALA A 450 23.17 2.89 -8.98
CA ALA A 450 24.54 3.00 -8.50
C ALA A 450 25.44 3.53 -9.62
N ALA A 451 25.92 4.76 -9.48
CA ALA A 451 26.81 5.37 -10.45
C ALA A 451 28.28 4.97 -10.26
N GLY A 452 28.68 4.53 -9.06
CA GLY A 452 30.09 4.27 -8.73
C GLY A 452 30.96 5.53 -8.65
N GLU A 453 30.32 6.69 -8.70
CA GLU A 453 30.87 8.04 -8.55
C GLU A 453 29.72 9.00 -8.18
N PRO A 454 29.99 10.21 -7.67
CA PRO A 454 28.95 11.15 -7.30
C PRO A 454 28.01 11.49 -8.45
N ILE A 455 26.69 11.33 -8.23
CA ILE A 455 25.68 11.63 -9.24
C ILE A 455 25.47 13.14 -9.40
N SER A 456 25.07 13.56 -10.60
CA SER A 456 24.95 14.98 -10.96
C SER A 456 23.50 15.47 -11.07
N ALA A 457 22.53 14.58 -11.30
CA ALA A 457 21.13 14.93 -11.42
C ALA A 457 20.19 13.81 -10.95
N LEU A 458 18.97 14.19 -10.60
CA LEU A 458 17.86 13.28 -10.27
C LEU A 458 16.67 13.57 -11.17
N ALA A 459 15.95 12.53 -11.57
CA ALA A 459 14.61 12.64 -12.10
C ALA A 459 13.64 11.74 -11.32
N MET A 460 12.47 12.27 -11.00
CA MET A 460 11.48 11.62 -10.15
C MET A 460 10.12 11.65 -10.82
N GLY A 461 9.49 10.48 -10.92
CA GLY A 461 8.17 10.27 -11.50
C GLY A 461 7.13 9.95 -10.44
N PHE A 462 5.96 10.57 -10.53
CA PHE A 462 4.86 10.40 -9.58
C PHE A 462 3.53 10.11 -10.30
N ASP A 463 2.68 9.33 -9.64
CA ASP A 463 1.28 9.17 -9.99
C ASP A 463 0.42 10.23 -9.28
N GLY A 464 -0.82 9.92 -8.95
CA GLY A 464 -1.71 10.79 -8.19
C GLY A 464 -1.39 10.92 -6.70
N TYR A 465 -0.47 10.16 -6.09
CA TYR A 465 -0.10 10.32 -4.67
C TYR A 465 1.27 9.75 -4.26
N LYS A 466 1.94 8.95 -5.10
CA LYS A 466 3.19 8.24 -4.78
C LYS A 466 4.20 8.29 -5.92
N MET A 467 5.46 8.04 -5.58
CA MET A 467 6.58 7.93 -6.51
C MET A 467 6.52 6.59 -7.23
N VAL A 468 6.54 6.63 -8.56
CA VAL A 468 6.48 5.45 -9.44
C VAL A 468 7.76 5.22 -10.22
N SER A 469 8.60 6.26 -10.35
CA SER A 469 9.94 6.12 -10.93
C SER A 469 10.98 7.04 -10.30
N LEU A 470 12.23 6.60 -10.31
CA LEU A 470 13.40 7.34 -9.87
C LEU A 470 14.55 7.08 -10.85
N ALA A 471 15.25 8.14 -11.23
CA ALA A 471 16.38 8.06 -12.13
C ALA A 471 17.54 8.94 -11.66
N VAL A 472 18.75 8.49 -11.97
CA VAL A 472 19.99 9.23 -11.73
C VAL A 472 20.63 9.60 -13.06
N GLY A 473 21.15 10.82 -13.14
CA GLY A 473 21.80 11.37 -14.32
C GLY A 473 23.28 11.63 -14.07
N LYS A 474 24.14 11.17 -14.99
CA LYS A 474 25.54 11.55 -15.10
C LYS A 474 25.74 12.55 -16.22
N ASN A 475 26.56 13.57 -16.00
CA ASN A 475 26.87 14.55 -17.03
C ASN A 475 27.99 14.03 -17.93
N THR A 476 27.69 13.77 -19.20
CA THR A 476 28.64 13.20 -20.17
C THR A 476 29.67 14.22 -20.68
N LEU A 477 29.46 15.52 -20.42
CA LEU A 477 30.42 16.58 -20.74
C LEU A 477 31.58 16.64 -19.74
N MET A 478 31.45 16.03 -18.57
CA MET A 478 32.52 16.01 -17.58
C MET A 478 33.62 15.02 -18.03
N PRO A 479 34.91 15.44 -18.02
CA PRO A 479 36.00 14.54 -18.39
C PRO A 479 36.16 13.43 -17.34
N ASN A 480 36.37 12.19 -17.80
CA ASN A 480 36.51 10.96 -17.00
C ASN A 480 35.25 10.43 -16.30
N THR A 481 34.05 10.88 -16.69
CA THR A 481 32.80 10.25 -16.25
C THR A 481 32.84 8.75 -16.54
N ARG A 482 32.64 7.93 -15.52
CA ARG A 482 32.59 6.48 -15.67
C ARG A 482 31.22 6.08 -16.24
N PRO A 483 31.12 5.12 -17.15
CA PRO A 483 29.82 4.58 -17.54
C PRO A 483 29.17 3.89 -16.34
N PHE A 484 27.86 3.67 -16.40
CA PHE A 484 27.21 2.77 -15.45
C PHE A 484 27.74 1.33 -15.60
N SER A 485 27.67 0.55 -14.51
CA SER A 485 27.98 -0.88 -14.59
C SER A 485 26.96 -1.59 -15.48
N ASP A 486 27.44 -2.55 -16.28
CA ASP A 486 26.60 -3.48 -17.05
C ASP A 486 26.48 -4.85 -16.37
N ASP A 487 27.04 -5.02 -15.15
CA ASP A 487 26.84 -6.26 -14.37
C ASP A 487 25.34 -6.45 -14.08
N LEU A 488 24.83 -7.65 -14.35
CA LEU A 488 23.44 -8.02 -14.09
C LEU A 488 23.04 -7.78 -12.61
N ARG A 489 23.97 -7.94 -11.66
CA ARG A 489 23.72 -7.63 -10.24
C ARG A 489 23.43 -6.16 -10.00
N GLU A 490 24.11 -5.29 -10.73
CA GLU A 490 23.95 -3.85 -10.61
C GLU A 490 22.77 -3.37 -11.45
N THR A 491 22.45 -3.99 -12.59
CA THR A 491 21.44 -3.48 -13.54
C THR A 491 20.06 -4.11 -13.42
N ALA A 492 19.94 -5.37 -12.99
CA ALA A 492 18.65 -6.04 -12.94
C ALA A 492 17.85 -5.69 -11.69
N LEU A 493 16.54 -5.92 -11.78
CA LEU A 493 15.65 -5.95 -10.62
C LEU A 493 15.70 -7.37 -10.04
N TRP A 494 15.92 -7.52 -8.74
CA TRP A 494 15.98 -8.84 -8.09
C TRP A 494 14.88 -8.97 -7.06
N HIS A 495 14.07 -10.01 -7.15
CA HIS A 495 13.03 -10.28 -6.17
C HIS A 495 13.65 -10.54 -4.79
N ARG A 496 13.24 -9.76 -3.77
CA ARG A 496 13.72 -9.73 -2.37
C ARG A 496 15.18 -9.33 -2.15
N ARG A 497 16.13 -9.93 -2.89
CA ARG A 497 17.56 -9.71 -2.66
C ARG A 497 18.41 -9.91 -3.91
N ILE A 498 19.49 -9.13 -3.99
CA ILE A 498 20.52 -9.26 -5.01
C ILE A 498 21.41 -10.47 -4.67
N PRO A 499 21.71 -11.38 -5.63
CA PRO A 499 22.61 -12.50 -5.40
C PRO A 499 24.02 -12.04 -5.03
N GLY A 500 24.60 -12.67 -4.00
CA GLY A 500 25.97 -12.40 -3.58
C GLY A 500 27.02 -12.61 -4.69
N PRO A 501 28.23 -12.04 -4.54
CA PRO A 501 29.27 -12.04 -5.57
C PRO A 501 29.80 -13.44 -5.91
N ASN A 502 29.69 -14.39 -4.98
CA ASN A 502 30.17 -15.76 -5.16
C ASN A 502 29.22 -16.67 -5.94
N HIS A 503 28.03 -16.18 -6.33
CA HIS A 503 27.11 -16.95 -7.14
C HIS A 503 27.46 -16.80 -8.63
N HIS A 504 27.42 -17.87 -9.40
CA HIS A 504 27.61 -17.77 -10.85
C HIS A 504 26.27 -17.43 -11.50
N LEU A 505 26.19 -16.30 -12.21
CA LEU A 505 25.01 -15.89 -12.97
C LEU A 505 25.32 -16.12 -14.45
N SER A 506 24.61 -17.04 -15.10
CA SER A 506 24.79 -17.33 -16.52
C SER A 506 24.07 -16.29 -17.39
N TYR A 507 24.59 -15.06 -17.40
CA TYR A 507 23.97 -13.93 -18.10
C TYR A 507 23.79 -14.22 -19.60
N GLU A 508 24.77 -14.87 -20.23
CA GLU A 508 24.73 -15.22 -21.65
C GLU A 508 23.66 -16.27 -22.01
N SER A 509 23.06 -16.91 -21.00
CA SER A 509 22.05 -17.96 -21.18
C SER A 509 20.61 -17.46 -21.07
N PHE A 510 20.38 -16.15 -20.84
CA PHE A 510 19.03 -15.59 -20.83
C PHE A 510 18.42 -15.61 -22.24
N VAL A 511 17.38 -16.43 -22.41
CA VAL A 511 16.53 -16.44 -23.61
C VAL A 511 15.33 -15.54 -23.36
N GLY A 512 15.24 -14.38 -24.04
CA GLY A 512 14.11 -13.47 -23.92
C GLY A 512 14.49 -11.99 -24.02
N ARG A 513 13.66 -11.13 -23.39
CA ARG A 513 13.93 -9.69 -23.29
C ARG A 513 15.13 -9.45 -22.36
N ASP A 514 15.91 -8.42 -22.66
CA ASP A 514 16.89 -7.89 -21.72
C ASP A 514 16.23 -7.65 -20.34
N PRO A 515 16.65 -8.38 -19.28
CA PRO A 515 16.06 -8.28 -17.95
C PRO A 515 16.34 -6.95 -17.26
N THR A 516 17.20 -6.11 -17.85
CA THR A 516 17.50 -4.78 -17.35
C THR A 516 16.50 -3.73 -17.84
N PHE A 517 15.61 -4.07 -18.79
CA PHE A 517 14.59 -3.15 -19.29
C PHE A 517 13.27 -3.25 -18.52
N GLY A 518 12.76 -2.11 -18.06
CA GLY A 518 11.44 -2.00 -17.45
C GLY A 518 11.36 -2.63 -16.05
N TYR A 519 10.12 -2.95 -15.63
CA TYR A 519 9.86 -3.71 -14.40
C TYR A 519 9.78 -5.20 -14.74
N SER A 520 10.90 -5.91 -14.57
CA SER A 520 11.01 -7.35 -14.80
C SER A 520 11.90 -7.99 -13.73
N PRO A 521 11.40 -8.17 -12.49
CA PRO A 521 12.19 -8.74 -11.41
C PRO A 521 12.65 -10.17 -11.71
N LEU A 522 13.94 -10.41 -11.56
CA LEU A 522 14.56 -11.72 -11.61
C LEU A 522 14.37 -12.44 -10.28
N HIS A 523 13.91 -13.68 -10.36
CA HIS A 523 13.79 -14.56 -9.20
C HIS A 523 14.99 -15.51 -9.14
N VAL A 524 15.50 -15.74 -7.93
CA VAL A 524 16.60 -16.68 -7.70
C VAL A 524 16.20 -17.64 -6.59
N ALA A 525 16.35 -18.94 -6.85
CA ALA A 525 16.23 -19.99 -5.85
C ALA A 525 17.61 -20.58 -5.57
N LEU A 526 18.08 -20.45 -4.32
CA LEU A 526 19.35 -21.03 -3.86
C LEU A 526 19.06 -22.37 -3.18
N PHE A 527 18.67 -23.38 -3.96
CA PHE A 527 18.12 -24.62 -3.41
C PHE A 527 19.08 -25.47 -2.59
N GLY A 528 20.39 -25.25 -2.75
CA GLY A 528 21.43 -25.84 -1.91
C GLY A 528 21.63 -25.14 -0.56
N GLY A 529 21.06 -23.95 -0.37
CA GLY A 529 21.29 -23.12 0.82
C GLY A 529 22.74 -22.61 0.94
N PRO A 530 23.04 -21.87 2.03
CA PRO A 530 24.38 -21.37 2.30
C PRO A 530 25.41 -22.50 2.35
N GLY A 531 26.45 -22.41 1.52
CA GLY A 531 27.51 -23.42 1.44
C GLY A 531 27.04 -24.80 0.93
N GLY A 532 25.86 -24.90 0.32
CA GLY A 532 25.33 -26.16 -0.21
C GLY A 532 24.83 -27.13 0.86
N CYS A 533 24.53 -26.65 2.08
CA CYS A 533 24.13 -27.48 3.22
C CYS A 533 22.90 -28.37 2.97
N TYR A 534 22.01 -28.00 2.05
CA TYR A 534 20.81 -28.77 1.70
C TYR A 534 20.98 -29.68 0.48
N LEU A 535 22.10 -29.62 -0.24
CA LEU A 535 22.29 -30.42 -1.45
C LEU A 535 22.25 -31.93 -1.16
N ARG A 536 22.75 -32.37 0.00
CA ARG A 536 22.72 -33.78 0.41
C ARG A 536 21.32 -34.31 0.72
N SER A 537 20.38 -33.44 1.07
CA SER A 537 19.00 -33.82 1.38
C SER A 537 18.08 -33.68 0.17
N LEU A 538 18.52 -33.01 -0.90
CA LEU A 538 17.79 -32.89 -2.15
C LEU A 538 17.59 -34.27 -2.77
N PHE A 539 16.33 -34.65 -3.01
CA PHE A 539 15.97 -35.94 -3.61
C PHE A 539 15.18 -35.82 -4.90
N GLY A 540 14.74 -34.62 -5.28
CA GLY A 540 14.03 -34.41 -6.53
C GLY A 540 13.70 -32.96 -6.82
N ILE A 541 13.26 -32.73 -8.06
CA ILE A 541 12.69 -31.46 -8.52
C ILE A 541 11.30 -31.74 -9.07
N SER A 542 10.32 -30.98 -8.63
CA SER A 542 8.94 -31.02 -9.13
C SER A 542 8.60 -29.70 -9.80
N VAL A 543 7.75 -29.77 -10.81
CA VAL A 543 7.35 -28.64 -11.64
C VAL A 543 5.84 -28.62 -11.73
N SER A 544 5.28 -27.43 -11.54
CA SER A 544 3.85 -27.18 -11.57
C SER A 544 3.45 -26.51 -12.87
N TYR A 545 2.45 -27.08 -13.54
CA TYR A 545 1.98 -26.65 -14.85
C TYR A 545 0.62 -25.97 -14.76
N ALA A 546 0.44 -24.91 -15.55
CA ALA A 546 -0.87 -24.37 -15.91
C ALA A 546 -1.02 -24.36 -17.43
N ASP A 547 -2.19 -23.96 -17.94
CA ASP A 547 -2.52 -23.95 -19.38
C ASP A 547 -1.49 -23.22 -20.25
N HIS A 548 -0.76 -22.27 -19.66
CA HIS A 548 0.22 -21.45 -20.37
C HIS A 548 1.66 -21.97 -20.29
N GLY A 549 2.02 -22.87 -19.36
CA GLY A 549 3.36 -23.43 -19.22
C GLY A 549 3.75 -23.76 -17.79
N ILE A 550 5.05 -23.84 -17.52
CA ILE A 550 5.61 -24.02 -16.18
C ILE A 550 5.38 -22.74 -15.37
N MET A 551 4.71 -22.86 -14.23
CA MET A 551 4.39 -21.75 -13.32
C MET A 551 5.29 -21.73 -12.09
N GLY A 552 5.74 -22.89 -11.63
CA GLY A 552 6.57 -23.01 -10.43
C GLY A 552 7.41 -24.28 -10.43
N ILE A 553 8.49 -24.24 -9.64
CA ILE A 553 9.47 -25.31 -9.45
C ILE A 553 9.69 -25.50 -7.95
N ASP A 554 9.51 -26.73 -7.49
CA ASP A 554 9.76 -27.16 -6.12
C ASP A 554 11.02 -28.04 -6.07
N PHE A 555 11.93 -27.72 -5.16
CA PHE A 555 13.10 -28.53 -4.84
C PHE A 555 12.75 -29.37 -3.61
N LEU A 556 12.76 -30.69 -3.76
CA LEU A 556 12.27 -31.61 -2.76
C LEU A 556 13.42 -32.09 -1.89
N HIS A 557 13.38 -31.77 -0.59
CA HIS A 557 14.36 -32.21 0.39
C HIS A 557 13.76 -33.24 1.35
N ARG A 558 14.55 -34.22 1.78
CA ARG A 558 14.09 -35.27 2.71
C ARG A 558 13.78 -34.73 4.12
N ASP A 559 14.42 -33.62 4.49
CA ASP A 559 14.31 -33.01 5.81
C ASP A 559 13.44 -31.76 5.75
N GLY A 560 12.36 -31.71 6.56
CA GLY A 560 11.31 -30.68 6.48
C GLY A 560 11.66 -29.29 7.01
N HIS A 561 12.93 -28.98 7.29
CA HIS A 561 13.38 -27.69 7.84
C HIS A 561 14.22 -26.90 6.84
N VAL A 562 13.74 -26.76 5.60
CA VAL A 562 14.39 -25.95 4.55
C VAL A 562 13.66 -24.60 4.43
N PRO A 563 14.38 -23.45 4.45
CA PRO A 563 13.79 -22.14 4.25
C PRO A 563 13.05 -22.05 2.90
N TYR A 564 11.92 -21.33 2.86
CA TYR A 564 11.07 -21.18 1.67
C TYR A 564 11.85 -20.91 0.37
N GLU A 565 12.81 -19.99 0.44
CA GLU A 565 13.64 -19.57 -0.70
C GLU A 565 14.57 -20.66 -1.26
N CYS A 566 14.77 -21.73 -0.50
CA CYS A 566 15.64 -22.85 -0.86
C CYS A 566 14.84 -24.06 -1.38
N TRP A 567 13.51 -24.05 -1.32
CA TRP A 567 12.73 -25.19 -1.81
C TRP A 567 11.67 -24.83 -2.85
N ARG A 568 11.51 -23.55 -3.21
CA ARG A 568 10.47 -23.13 -4.16
C ARG A 568 10.85 -21.92 -5.01
N LEU A 569 10.41 -21.94 -6.27
CA LEU A 569 10.51 -20.86 -7.25
C LEU A 569 9.18 -20.72 -8.01
N GLY A 570 8.69 -19.50 -8.23
CA GLY A 570 7.50 -19.24 -9.05
C GLY A 570 6.15 -19.41 -8.33
N TYR A 571 5.07 -19.42 -9.11
CA TYR A 571 3.69 -19.49 -8.65
C TYR A 571 3.16 -20.92 -8.67
N HIS A 572 2.36 -21.27 -7.66
CA HIS A 572 1.78 -22.60 -7.56
C HIS A 572 0.26 -22.50 -7.66
N THR A 573 -0.30 -22.99 -8.76
CA THR A 573 -1.74 -23.24 -8.90
C THR A 573 -2.04 -24.70 -8.58
N PHE A 574 -3.32 -25.08 -8.50
CA PHE A 574 -3.80 -26.46 -8.29
C PHE A 574 -3.55 -27.40 -9.50
N GLY A 575 -2.51 -27.15 -10.30
CA GLY A 575 -2.20 -27.86 -11.53
C GLY A 575 -1.53 -29.23 -11.34
N LEU A 576 -1.29 -29.91 -12.47
CA LEU A 576 -0.54 -31.17 -12.53
C LEU A 576 0.91 -30.93 -12.13
N GLN A 577 1.40 -31.70 -11.14
CA GLN A 577 2.81 -31.74 -10.77
C GLN A 577 3.53 -32.88 -11.52
N ARG A 578 4.67 -32.58 -12.12
CA ARG A 578 5.60 -33.58 -12.68
C ARG A 578 7.01 -33.27 -12.23
N GLY A 579 7.80 -34.30 -11.95
CA GLY A 579 9.16 -34.11 -11.47
C GLY A 579 10.07 -35.26 -11.82
N PHE A 580 11.34 -35.11 -11.48
CA PHE A 580 12.37 -36.13 -11.60
C PHE A 580 13.19 -36.20 -10.30
N TYR A 581 13.80 -37.36 -10.06
CA TYR A 581 14.60 -37.61 -8.86
C TYR A 581 16.04 -37.17 -9.06
N ILE A 582 16.67 -36.74 -7.96
CA ILE A 582 18.09 -36.41 -7.87
C ILE A 582 18.65 -37.14 -6.64
N ASP A 583 19.80 -37.78 -6.76
CA ASP A 583 20.48 -38.47 -5.69
C ASP A 583 21.52 -37.57 -5.01
N GLY A 584 21.05 -36.48 -4.40
CA GLY A 584 21.91 -35.51 -3.74
C GLY A 584 22.75 -36.11 -2.60
N ARG A 585 22.26 -37.19 -1.97
CA ARG A 585 22.97 -37.90 -0.89
C ARG A 585 24.28 -38.52 -1.38
N ASN A 586 24.27 -39.10 -2.58
CA ASN A 586 25.44 -39.70 -3.20
C ASN A 586 26.17 -38.72 -4.12
N GLY A 587 25.86 -37.42 -4.02
CA GLY A 587 26.59 -36.36 -4.71
C GLY A 587 26.21 -36.18 -6.18
N GLU A 588 25.03 -36.63 -6.62
CA GLU A 588 24.55 -36.31 -7.97
C GLU A 588 24.37 -34.79 -8.14
N LEU A 589 24.97 -34.23 -9.20
CA LEU A 589 25.01 -32.80 -9.50
C LEU A 589 24.24 -32.51 -10.79
N ILE A 590 23.58 -31.36 -10.84
CA ILE A 590 23.02 -30.81 -12.07
C ILE A 590 24.17 -30.08 -12.79
N GLU A 591 24.56 -30.56 -13.96
CA GLU A 591 25.61 -29.92 -14.77
C GLU A 591 25.04 -28.84 -15.69
N SER A 592 23.86 -29.09 -16.26
CA SER A 592 23.19 -28.16 -17.16
C SER A 592 21.68 -28.34 -17.12
N VAL A 593 20.98 -27.29 -17.52
CA VAL A 593 19.53 -27.26 -17.64
C VAL A 593 19.19 -26.76 -19.03
N ASP A 594 18.47 -27.58 -19.79
CA ASP A 594 17.91 -27.23 -21.10
C ASP A 594 16.44 -26.82 -20.91
N ILE A 595 16.04 -25.73 -21.56
CA ILE A 595 14.67 -25.21 -21.50
C ILE A 595 14.08 -25.05 -22.89
N ASP A 596 12.82 -25.48 -23.03
CA ASP A 596 12.02 -25.21 -24.23
C ASP A 596 11.07 -24.06 -23.95
N THR A 597 11.13 -23.02 -24.79
CA THR A 597 10.27 -21.84 -24.69
C THR A 597 9.28 -21.77 -25.86
N PHE A 598 8.10 -21.23 -25.61
CA PHE A 598 7.08 -20.99 -26.63
C PHE A 598 6.70 -19.51 -26.66
N HIS A 599 6.81 -18.88 -27.84
CA HIS A 599 6.42 -17.49 -28.05
C HIS A 599 5.06 -17.41 -28.72
N TYR A 600 4.13 -16.65 -28.13
CA TYR A 600 2.83 -16.40 -28.75
C TYR A 600 2.98 -15.30 -29.82
N PRO A 601 2.53 -15.54 -31.07
CA PRO A 601 2.70 -14.59 -32.17
C PRO A 601 1.76 -13.37 -32.12
N ASP A 602 0.72 -13.37 -31.28
CA ASP A 602 -0.28 -12.30 -31.21
C ASP A 602 -0.07 -11.32 -30.05
N GLU A 603 -0.15 -10.03 -30.37
CA GLU A 603 -0.07 -8.90 -29.43
C GLU A 603 -1.18 -8.86 -28.38
N VAL A 604 -2.27 -9.63 -28.56
CA VAL A 604 -3.48 -9.55 -27.73
C VAL A 604 -3.43 -10.46 -26.50
N VAL A 605 -2.44 -11.34 -26.39
CA VAL A 605 -2.26 -12.22 -25.21
C VAL A 605 -1.53 -11.44 -24.11
N HIS A 606 -2.00 -11.60 -22.85
CA HIS A 606 -1.43 -11.00 -21.63
C HIS A 606 0.09 -10.80 -21.71
N GLY A 607 0.60 -9.62 -21.34
CA GLY A 607 2.00 -9.21 -21.55
C GLY A 607 3.07 -10.22 -21.10
N ILE A 608 2.74 -11.08 -20.14
CA ILE A 608 3.56 -12.21 -19.66
C ILE A 608 3.93 -13.21 -20.79
N SER A 609 3.06 -13.39 -21.78
CA SER A 609 3.20 -14.38 -22.85
C SER A 609 4.00 -13.90 -24.08
N ARG A 610 4.21 -12.57 -24.22
CA ARG A 610 4.94 -11.99 -25.35
C ARG A 610 6.43 -12.35 -25.36
N HIS A 611 6.99 -12.68 -24.19
CA HIS A 611 8.44 -12.86 -24.01
C HIS A 611 8.89 -14.33 -23.99
N GLY A 612 7.96 -15.25 -24.27
CA GLY A 612 8.24 -16.68 -24.27
C GLY A 612 7.84 -17.30 -22.93
N VAL A 613 7.09 -18.39 -22.99
CA VAL A 613 6.71 -19.17 -21.80
C VAL A 613 7.52 -20.46 -21.78
N VAL A 614 8.12 -20.80 -20.64
CA VAL A 614 8.82 -22.07 -20.47
C VAL A 614 7.80 -23.20 -20.49
N LYS A 615 7.90 -24.09 -21.49
CA LYS A 615 7.01 -25.24 -21.67
C LYS A 615 7.59 -26.53 -21.12
N SER A 616 8.91 -26.65 -21.14
CA SER A 616 9.61 -27.86 -20.73
C SER A 616 10.96 -27.49 -20.11
N LEU A 617 11.39 -28.31 -19.15
CA LEU A 617 12.70 -28.21 -18.51
C LEU A 617 13.31 -29.61 -18.45
N ARG A 618 14.57 -29.73 -18.85
CA ARG A 618 15.37 -30.96 -18.76
C ARG A 618 16.65 -30.64 -18.00
N ALA A 619 16.99 -31.47 -17.02
CA ALA A 619 18.25 -31.36 -16.29
C ALA A 619 19.17 -32.52 -16.69
N ASN A 620 20.43 -32.19 -16.98
CA ASN A 620 21.47 -33.18 -17.22
C ASN A 620 22.25 -33.41 -15.92
N LEU A 621 22.30 -34.67 -15.48
CA LEU A 621 22.82 -35.07 -14.17
C LEU A 621 24.16 -35.78 -14.34
N HIS A 622 25.09 -35.49 -13.42
CA HIS A 622 26.37 -36.16 -13.30
C HIS A 622 26.53 -36.76 -11.92
N LYS A 623 27.00 -38.00 -11.87
CA LYS A 623 27.43 -38.65 -10.64
C LYS A 623 28.96 -38.65 -10.60
N PRO A 624 29.58 -37.85 -9.72
CA PRO A 624 30.99 -38.03 -9.42
C PRO A 624 31.17 -39.41 -8.79
N TRP A 625 32.11 -40.18 -9.34
CA TRP A 625 32.38 -41.60 -9.03
C TRP A 625 32.60 -41.90 -7.55
#